data_AF-A0A4R0XJK3-F1
#
_entry.id   AF-A0A4R0XJK3-F1
#
_cell.length_a   1.000
_cell.length_b   1.000
_cell.length_c   1.000
_cell.angle_alpha   90.00
_cell.angle_beta   90.00
_cell.angle_gamma   90.00
#
_symmetry.space_group_name_H-M   'P 1'
#
loop_
_entity.id
_entity.type
_entity.pdbx_description
1 polymer ?
#
loop_
_entity_poly.entity_id
_entity_poly.type
_entity_poly.pdbx_seq_one_letter_code
_entity_poly.pdbx_strand_id
1 'polypeptide(L)'
;MIKTNNKVLVDEFLNEDNLYNKKTKNFKELSFVQLFLLLFAIITTTLLKVSVIDSNKHIPTKTELAFCYIGITLLFGAVLTFYFGGVIYLSKLKKLHFSETNKHKVDNLWIVMILNLFTLNILLVVWMTLVQKYYKNQEFSLINTFTNFKDKHLKLTIYEIALAGLLLGMHMISFKFITINFSGLMRVGVTFVFMMLYGLIFGPIKGSFIAIIADNFTLLIGVGFGRWMWEYAIIPIGIVLMTCSFKHLFKTDGWLWWVTMIMLNVFTALAIVATVSVNHHFVFRRQMDQAIDYAIYSMSGVFIVIQIALFTTFKITKNNDIKQILSIGTLVFLIIVIWIWIWGPIAYIHYLQRFGRHKATPGYYSYNAFYKTALIPRILKTPIIAPIYTAILVPAYKVCEMSVKKFDKNKY
;
A
#
# COMPACT_ATOMS: atom_id res chain seq x y z
N MET A 1 20.15 4.51 57.67
CA MET A 1 20.33 3.81 56.38
C MET A 1 19.01 3.52 55.63
N ILE A 2 17.92 4.28 55.85
CA ILE A 2 16.56 4.00 55.29
C ILE A 2 16.09 5.05 54.25
N LYS A 3 16.81 6.16 54.06
CA LYS A 3 16.38 7.27 53.18
C LYS A 3 16.66 7.08 51.67
N THR A 4 17.32 6.00 51.25
CA THR A 4 17.71 5.78 49.84
C THR A 4 16.70 5.00 48.99
N ASN A 5 15.75 4.26 49.59
CA ASN A 5 14.80 3.44 48.83
C ASN A 5 13.62 4.22 48.21
N ASN A 6 13.21 5.35 48.78
CA ASN A 6 12.06 6.09 48.25
C ASN A 6 12.36 6.81 46.92
N LYS A 7 13.62 7.14 46.63
CA LYS A 7 13.98 7.85 45.41
C LYS A 7 13.91 6.94 44.17
N VAL A 8 14.33 5.68 44.32
CA VAL A 8 14.28 4.68 43.25
C VAL A 8 12.84 4.35 42.87
N LEU A 9 11.95 4.22 43.85
CA LEU A 9 10.52 3.98 43.62
C LEU A 9 9.84 5.15 42.90
N VAL A 10 10.15 6.40 43.27
CA VAL A 10 9.57 7.58 42.61
C VAL A 10 10.07 7.70 41.17
N ASP A 11 11.35 7.42 40.92
CA ASP A 11 11.92 7.45 39.57
C ASP A 11 11.36 6.32 38.69
N GLU A 12 11.08 5.12 39.23
CA GLU A 12 10.38 4.05 38.51
C GLU A 12 8.94 4.45 38.14
N PHE A 13 8.18 5.00 39.10
CA PHE A 13 6.80 5.44 38.87
C PHE A 13 6.71 6.55 37.80
N LEU A 14 7.59 7.55 37.86
CA LEU A 14 7.65 8.62 36.86
C LEU A 14 8.03 8.11 35.46
N ASN A 15 8.80 7.01 35.39
CA ASN A 15 9.16 6.39 34.13
C ASN A 15 7.99 5.59 33.52
N GLU A 16 7.20 4.91 34.36
CA GLU A 16 5.99 4.21 33.93
C GLU A 16 4.91 5.15 33.39
N ASP A 17 4.66 6.28 34.06
CA ASP A 17 3.66 7.26 33.61
C ASP A 17 4.05 7.92 32.28
N ASN A 18 5.34 8.22 32.10
CA ASN A 18 5.86 8.73 30.83
C ASN A 18 5.75 7.69 29.71
N LEU A 19 6.01 6.41 30.01
CA LEU A 19 5.83 5.31 29.06
C LEU A 19 4.35 5.13 28.67
N TYR A 20 3.44 5.27 29.63
CA TYR A 20 2.00 5.18 29.43
C TYR A 20 1.47 6.35 28.58
N ASN A 21 1.86 7.59 28.90
CA ASN A 21 1.49 8.79 28.14
C ASN A 21 2.02 8.74 26.70
N LYS A 22 3.22 8.20 26.49
CA LYS A 22 3.77 8.02 25.13
C LYS A 22 2.99 6.96 24.34
N LYS A 23 2.63 5.84 24.96
CA LYS A 23 1.87 4.75 24.31
C LYS A 23 0.43 5.15 23.99
N THR A 24 -0.23 5.90 24.87
CA THR A 24 -1.59 6.41 24.64
C THR A 24 -1.64 7.45 23.52
N LYS A 25 -0.59 8.28 23.36
CA LYS A 25 -0.46 9.17 22.19
C LYS A 25 -0.42 8.40 20.87
N ASN A 26 0.35 7.32 20.79
CA ASN A 26 0.43 6.49 19.59
C ASN A 26 -0.90 5.80 19.23
N PHE A 27 -1.68 5.41 20.25
CA PHE A 27 -3.01 4.86 20.04
C PHE A 27 -3.98 5.90 19.46
N LYS A 28 -3.92 7.16 19.93
CA LYS A 28 -4.72 8.26 19.37
C LYS A 28 -4.42 8.51 17.90
N GLU A 29 -3.15 8.49 17.50
CA GLU A 29 -2.78 8.69 16.11
C GLU A 29 -3.20 7.52 15.20
N LEU A 30 -3.10 6.28 15.69
CA LEU A 30 -3.64 5.11 14.97
C LEU A 30 -5.17 5.20 14.81
N SER A 31 -5.88 5.65 15.87
CA SER A 31 -7.32 5.85 15.82
C SER A 31 -7.73 6.99 14.87
N PHE A 32 -6.86 7.98 14.66
CA PHE A 32 -7.08 9.03 13.67
C PHE A 32 -6.98 8.50 12.24
N VAL A 33 -5.99 7.66 11.94
CA VAL A 33 -5.87 6.98 10.63
C VAL A 33 -7.10 6.11 10.36
N GLN A 34 -7.62 5.42 11.38
CA GLN A 34 -8.83 4.61 11.28
C GLN A 34 -10.08 5.45 11.01
N LEU A 35 -10.29 6.52 11.79
CA LEU A 35 -11.40 7.43 11.61
C LEU A 35 -11.38 8.01 10.19
N PHE A 36 -10.20 8.35 9.68
CA PHE A 36 -10.03 8.86 8.33
C PHE A 36 -10.36 7.80 7.25
N LEU A 37 -9.87 6.57 7.37
CA LEU A 37 -10.23 5.48 6.44
C LEU A 37 -11.73 5.20 6.44
N LEU A 38 -12.36 5.30 7.61
CA LEU A 38 -13.79 5.06 7.79
C LEU A 38 -14.61 6.21 7.19
N LEU A 39 -14.22 7.46 7.40
CA LEU A 39 -14.79 8.63 6.73
C LEU A 39 -14.64 8.54 5.21
N PHE A 40 -13.48 8.09 4.73
CA PHE A 40 -13.23 7.92 3.30
C PHE A 40 -14.11 6.82 2.71
N ALA A 41 -14.26 5.69 3.40
CA ALA A 41 -15.19 4.64 3.00
C ALA A 41 -16.62 5.18 2.92
N ILE A 42 -17.07 5.94 3.93
CA ILE A 42 -18.39 6.60 3.94
C ILE A 42 -18.54 7.52 2.72
N ILE A 43 -17.57 8.38 2.44
CA ILE A 43 -17.58 9.30 1.28
C ILE A 43 -17.69 8.51 -0.03
N THR A 44 -16.91 7.45 -0.20
CA THR A 44 -17.00 6.63 -1.42
C THR A 44 -18.37 5.95 -1.57
N THR A 45 -18.97 5.49 -0.47
CA THR A 45 -20.31 4.90 -0.48
C THR A 45 -21.42 5.93 -0.71
N THR A 46 -21.30 7.16 -0.19
CA THR A 46 -22.29 8.21 -0.45
C THR A 46 -22.21 8.71 -1.88
N LEU A 47 -21.01 8.86 -2.45
CA LEU A 47 -20.84 9.17 -3.87
C LEU A 47 -21.45 8.09 -4.78
N LEU A 48 -21.31 6.82 -4.41
CA LEU A 48 -21.95 5.71 -5.11
C LEU A 48 -23.49 5.75 -5.00
N LYS A 49 -24.01 6.11 -3.82
CA LYS A 49 -25.46 6.28 -3.63
C LYS A 49 -26.03 7.42 -4.49
N VAL A 50 -25.31 8.55 -4.58
CA VAL A 50 -25.70 9.70 -5.41
C VAL A 50 -25.69 9.30 -6.89
N SER A 51 -24.65 8.60 -7.37
CA SER A 51 -24.60 8.15 -8.76
C SER A 51 -25.72 7.17 -9.11
N VAL A 52 -26.10 6.29 -8.19
CA VAL A 52 -27.19 5.32 -8.39
C VAL A 52 -28.56 6.02 -8.45
N ILE A 53 -28.83 7.00 -7.58
CA ILE A 53 -30.12 7.72 -7.54
C ILE A 53 -30.37 8.52 -8.82
N ASP A 54 -29.32 9.12 -9.39
CA ASP A 54 -29.41 9.89 -10.63
C ASP A 54 -29.67 8.98 -11.86
N SER A 55 -29.28 7.70 -11.76
CA SER A 55 -29.27 6.75 -12.88
C SER A 55 -30.56 5.95 -13.08
N ASN A 56 -31.70 6.41 -12.56
CA ASN A 56 -32.99 5.69 -12.41
C ASN A 56 -33.57 4.94 -13.64
N LYS A 57 -32.88 4.88 -14.79
CA LYS A 57 -33.23 4.06 -15.96
C LYS A 57 -32.09 3.24 -16.60
N HIS A 58 -30.86 3.21 -16.08
CA HIS A 58 -29.78 2.48 -16.76
C HIS A 58 -28.95 1.54 -15.90
N ILE A 59 -28.52 0.47 -16.56
CA ILE A 59 -27.65 -0.58 -16.07
C ILE A 59 -26.42 0.08 -15.43
N PRO A 60 -26.04 -0.36 -14.22
CA PRO A 60 -24.91 0.19 -13.50
C PRO A 60 -23.66 0.17 -14.38
N THR A 61 -23.05 1.34 -14.51
CA THR A 61 -21.84 1.50 -15.29
C THR A 61 -20.70 0.72 -14.63
N LYS A 62 -19.75 0.17 -15.41
CA LYS A 62 -18.56 -0.54 -14.88
C LYS A 62 -17.80 0.27 -13.81
N THR A 63 -17.97 1.59 -13.83
CA THR A 63 -17.48 2.58 -12.87
C THR A 63 -18.10 2.45 -11.48
N GLU A 64 -19.41 2.24 -11.36
CA GLU A 64 -20.08 2.03 -10.05
C GLU A 64 -19.56 0.75 -9.37
N LEU A 65 -19.36 -0.30 -10.15
CA LEU A 65 -18.78 -1.56 -9.65
C LEU A 65 -17.35 -1.34 -9.12
N ALA A 66 -16.55 -0.52 -9.81
CA ALA A 66 -15.19 -0.18 -9.38
C ALA A 66 -15.18 0.61 -8.06
N PHE A 67 -16.10 1.56 -7.88
CA PHE A 67 -16.26 2.28 -6.61
C PHE A 67 -16.67 1.36 -5.46
N CYS A 68 -17.53 0.37 -5.72
CA CYS A 68 -17.84 -0.69 -4.75
C CYS A 68 -16.58 -1.46 -4.33
N TYR A 69 -15.76 -1.92 -5.29
CA TYR A 69 -14.51 -2.63 -4.97
C TYR A 69 -13.51 -1.78 -4.20
N ILE A 70 -13.38 -0.49 -4.54
CA ILE A 70 -12.54 0.45 -3.79
C ILE A 70 -13.06 0.61 -2.36
N GLY A 71 -14.37 0.79 -2.18
CA GLY A 71 -15.02 0.85 -0.88
C GLY A 71 -14.73 -0.39 -0.03
N ILE A 72 -14.91 -1.61 -0.59
CA ILE A 72 -14.60 -2.89 0.07
C ILE A 72 -13.14 -2.94 0.50
N THR A 73 -12.23 -2.58 -0.40
CA THR A 73 -10.79 -2.68 -0.14
C THR A 73 -10.37 -1.73 0.99
N LEU A 74 -10.96 -0.54 1.04
CA LEU A 74 -10.70 0.44 2.08
C LEU A 74 -11.32 0.06 3.42
N LEU A 75 -12.55 -0.48 3.40
CA LEU A 75 -13.19 -1.04 4.60
C LEU A 75 -12.37 -2.19 5.17
N PHE A 76 -11.92 -3.12 4.31
CA PHE A 76 -11.06 -4.24 4.68
C PHE A 76 -9.70 -3.78 5.22
N GLY A 77 -9.10 -2.76 4.61
CA GLY A 77 -7.89 -2.11 5.09
C GLY A 77 -8.06 -1.46 6.47
N ALA A 78 -9.20 -0.82 6.72
CA ALA A 78 -9.57 -0.31 8.04
C ALA A 78 -9.73 -1.44 9.08
N VAL A 79 -10.35 -2.57 8.70
CA VAL A 79 -10.45 -3.75 9.59
C VAL A 79 -9.07 -4.31 9.93
N LEU A 80 -8.21 -4.48 8.94
CA LEU A 80 -6.87 -5.04 9.12
C LEU A 80 -6.00 -4.14 9.99
N THR A 81 -5.96 -2.84 9.70
CA THR A 81 -5.20 -1.88 10.51
C THR A 81 -5.72 -1.81 11.94
N PHE A 82 -7.03 -1.95 12.12
CA PHE A 82 -7.65 -2.03 13.44
C PHE A 82 -7.29 -3.31 14.19
N TYR A 83 -7.44 -4.47 13.55
CA TYR A 83 -7.15 -5.76 14.14
C TYR A 83 -5.68 -5.88 14.52
N PHE A 84 -4.77 -5.60 13.59
CA PHE A 84 -3.34 -5.69 13.85
C PHE A 84 -2.88 -4.61 14.84
N GLY A 85 -3.33 -3.37 14.69
CA GLY A 85 -2.97 -2.29 15.60
C GLY A 85 -3.46 -2.52 17.02
N GLY A 86 -4.72 -2.95 17.17
CA GLY A 86 -5.35 -3.26 18.45
C GLY A 86 -4.73 -4.49 19.13
N VAL A 87 -4.57 -5.60 18.42
CA VAL A 87 -3.99 -6.84 18.97
C VAL A 87 -2.52 -6.64 19.35
N ILE A 88 -1.72 -5.94 18.53
CA ILE A 88 -0.32 -5.64 18.86
C ILE A 88 -0.23 -4.72 20.09
N TYR A 89 -1.10 -3.71 20.17
CA TYR A 89 -1.15 -2.81 21.33
C TYR A 89 -1.54 -3.55 22.62
N LEU A 90 -2.57 -4.39 22.56
CA LEU A 90 -3.05 -5.19 23.70
C LEU A 90 -2.06 -6.26 24.14
N SER A 91 -1.41 -6.95 23.21
CA SER A 91 -0.39 -7.96 23.55
C SER A 91 0.81 -7.34 24.30
N LYS A 92 1.14 -6.07 24.01
CA LYS A 92 2.17 -5.31 24.72
C LYS A 92 1.70 -4.77 26.07
N LEU A 93 0.42 -4.41 26.21
CA LEU A 93 -0.15 -3.99 27.48
C LEU A 93 -0.25 -5.17 28.46
N LYS A 94 -0.62 -6.37 27.99
CA LYS A 94 -0.74 -7.57 28.84
C LYS A 94 0.59 -8.03 29.46
N LYS A 95 1.73 -7.64 28.86
CA LYS A 95 3.08 -7.92 29.39
C LYS A 95 3.53 -6.96 30.48
N LEU A 96 2.87 -5.80 30.62
CA LEU A 96 3.12 -4.91 31.74
C LEU A 96 2.23 -5.37 32.89
N HIS A 97 2.83 -5.80 34.00
CA HIS A 97 2.10 -6.08 35.24
C HIS A 97 1.51 -4.76 35.74
N PHE A 98 0.30 -4.44 35.33
CA PHE A 98 -0.39 -3.24 35.78
C PHE A 98 -0.78 -3.37 37.25
N SER A 99 -0.45 -2.36 38.04
CA SER A 99 -1.07 -2.14 39.35
C SER A 99 -2.59 -2.04 39.20
N GLU A 100 -3.34 -2.48 40.21
CA GLU A 100 -4.81 -2.49 40.22
C GLU A 100 -5.44 -1.14 39.83
N THR A 101 -4.76 -0.02 40.14
CA THR A 101 -5.19 1.35 39.84
C THR A 101 -5.31 1.68 38.35
N ASN A 102 -4.61 0.98 37.45
CA ASN A 102 -4.68 1.23 36.00
C ASN A 102 -5.54 0.21 35.24
N LYS A 103 -6.12 -0.78 35.94
CA LYS A 103 -6.98 -1.82 35.36
C LYS A 103 -8.19 -1.21 34.65
N HIS A 104 -8.84 -0.22 35.26
CA HIS A 104 -9.99 0.49 34.68
C HIS A 104 -9.69 1.22 33.36
N LYS A 105 -8.46 1.72 33.16
CA LYS A 105 -8.09 2.38 31.88
C LYS A 105 -7.92 1.37 30.75
N VAL A 106 -7.41 0.17 31.06
CA VAL A 106 -7.29 -0.94 30.10
C VAL A 106 -8.69 -1.43 29.73
N ASP A 107 -9.61 -1.54 30.69
CA ASP A 107 -11.00 -1.95 30.46
C ASP A 107 -11.75 -0.97 29.56
N ASN A 108 -11.61 0.34 29.77
CA ASN A 108 -12.18 1.35 28.87
C ASN A 108 -11.64 1.25 27.43
N LEU A 109 -10.37 0.87 27.28
CA LEU A 109 -9.76 0.69 25.96
C LEU A 109 -10.28 -0.56 25.25
N TRP A 110 -10.57 -1.64 25.99
CA TRP A 110 -11.29 -2.81 25.49
C TRP A 110 -12.70 -2.45 25.02
N ILE A 111 -13.44 -1.65 25.81
CA ILE A 111 -14.79 -1.22 25.46
C ILE A 111 -14.78 -0.40 24.15
N VAL A 112 -13.86 0.57 24.01
CA VAL A 112 -13.69 1.33 22.76
C VAL A 112 -13.34 0.41 21.59
N MET A 113 -12.50 -0.60 21.83
CA MET A 113 -12.10 -1.54 20.78
C MET A 113 -13.26 -2.43 20.31
N ILE A 114 -14.06 -2.91 21.25
CA ILE A 114 -15.27 -3.71 21.01
C ILE A 114 -16.33 -2.85 20.30
N LEU A 115 -16.56 -1.61 20.73
CA LEU A 115 -17.50 -0.69 20.08
C LEU A 115 -17.11 -0.37 18.64
N ASN A 116 -15.82 -0.21 18.35
CA ASN A 116 -15.31 0.03 17.00
C ASN A 116 -15.42 -1.24 16.11
N LEU A 117 -15.15 -2.43 16.65
CA LEU A 117 -15.43 -3.69 15.95
C LEU A 117 -16.92 -3.87 15.68
N PHE A 118 -17.76 -3.50 16.63
CA PHE A 118 -19.21 -3.62 16.52
C PHE A 118 -19.79 -2.65 15.47
N THR A 119 -19.40 -1.37 15.50
CA THR A 119 -19.78 -0.38 14.47
C THR A 119 -19.29 -0.77 13.09
N LEU A 120 -18.09 -1.37 12.98
CA LEU A 120 -17.58 -1.86 11.72
C LEU A 120 -18.34 -3.11 11.20
N ASN A 121 -18.74 -4.04 12.08
CA ASN A 121 -19.63 -5.14 11.71
C ASN A 121 -21.01 -4.64 11.25
N ILE A 122 -21.57 -3.62 11.92
CA ILE A 122 -22.82 -2.98 11.48
C ILE A 122 -22.64 -2.37 10.09
N LEU A 123 -21.56 -1.63 9.84
CA LEU A 123 -21.26 -1.07 8.52
C LEU A 123 -21.14 -2.15 7.45
N LEU A 124 -20.50 -3.27 7.77
CA LEU A 124 -20.34 -4.41 6.87
C LEU A 124 -21.68 -5.10 6.59
N VAL A 125 -22.56 -5.25 7.59
CA VAL A 125 -23.92 -5.79 7.44
C VAL A 125 -24.84 -4.85 6.65
N VAL A 126 -24.80 -3.55 6.94
CA VAL A 126 -25.55 -2.51 6.18
C VAL A 126 -25.07 -2.50 4.73
N TRP A 127 -23.78 -2.64 4.49
CA TRP A 127 -23.23 -2.68 3.16
C TRP A 127 -23.57 -3.98 2.42
N MET A 128 -23.45 -5.14 3.07
CA MET A 128 -23.88 -6.44 2.54
C MET A 128 -25.37 -6.46 2.22
N THR A 129 -26.22 -5.82 3.02
CA THR A 129 -27.66 -5.69 2.75
C THR A 129 -27.95 -4.72 1.60
N LEU A 130 -27.17 -3.64 1.42
CA LEU A 130 -27.26 -2.77 0.24
C LEU A 130 -26.83 -3.50 -1.04
N VAL A 131 -25.73 -4.25 -0.99
CA VAL A 131 -25.25 -5.10 -2.08
C VAL A 131 -26.27 -6.20 -2.38
N GLN A 132 -26.79 -6.88 -1.36
CA GLN A 132 -27.82 -7.90 -1.53
C GLN A 132 -29.10 -7.31 -2.10
N LYS A 133 -29.55 -6.12 -1.67
CA LYS A 133 -30.74 -5.45 -2.22
C LYS A 133 -30.53 -5.04 -3.69
N TYR A 134 -29.32 -4.64 -4.05
CA TYR A 134 -28.92 -4.35 -5.43
C TYR A 134 -28.89 -5.61 -6.29
N TYR A 135 -28.28 -6.69 -5.81
CA TYR A 135 -28.18 -7.95 -6.53
C TYR A 135 -29.46 -8.78 -6.51
N LYS A 136 -30.37 -8.59 -5.54
CA LYS A 136 -31.68 -9.28 -5.49
C LYS A 136 -32.62 -8.82 -6.61
N ASN A 137 -32.33 -7.68 -7.26
CA ASN A 137 -33.05 -7.20 -8.44
C ASN A 137 -32.47 -7.71 -9.78
N GLN A 138 -31.36 -8.45 -9.77
CA GLN A 138 -30.89 -9.23 -10.92
C GLN A 138 -30.96 -10.71 -10.52
N GLU A 139 -31.39 -11.62 -11.39
CA GLU A 139 -31.34 -13.07 -11.09
C GLU A 139 -29.88 -13.55 -10.96
N PHE A 140 -29.27 -13.30 -9.81
CA PHE A 140 -27.84 -13.46 -9.59
C PHE A 140 -27.56 -14.82 -8.93
N SER A 141 -27.28 -15.83 -9.74
CA SER A 141 -26.75 -17.11 -9.27
C SER A 141 -25.27 -16.95 -8.86
N LEU A 142 -24.97 -17.08 -7.57
CA LEU A 142 -23.61 -17.08 -7.03
C LEU A 142 -22.72 -18.14 -7.70
N ILE A 143 -23.30 -19.30 -8.03
CA ILE A 143 -22.59 -20.40 -8.68
C ILE A 143 -22.17 -19.99 -10.09
N ASN A 144 -23.07 -19.37 -10.87
CA ASN A 144 -22.75 -18.88 -12.21
C ASN A 144 -21.71 -17.75 -12.17
N THR A 145 -21.74 -16.92 -11.13
CA THR A 145 -20.74 -15.86 -10.95
C THR A 145 -19.37 -16.43 -10.64
N PHE A 146 -19.29 -17.47 -9.81
CA PHE A 146 -18.03 -18.11 -9.46
C PHE A 146 -17.44 -18.91 -10.62
N THR A 147 -18.26 -19.65 -11.38
CA THR A 147 -17.81 -20.36 -12.57
C THR A 147 -17.33 -19.39 -13.64
N ASN A 148 -18.08 -18.31 -13.90
CA ASN A 148 -17.67 -17.25 -14.83
C ASN A 148 -16.39 -16.55 -14.36
N PHE A 149 -16.22 -16.33 -13.05
CA PHE A 149 -15.01 -15.74 -12.49
C PHE A 149 -13.80 -16.65 -12.67
N LYS A 150 -13.93 -17.94 -12.34
CA LYS A 150 -12.88 -18.94 -12.54
C LYS A 150 -12.46 -19.01 -13.99
N ASP A 151 -13.42 -19.10 -14.90
CA ASP A 151 -13.15 -19.26 -16.32
C ASP A 151 -12.50 -18.02 -16.94
N LYS A 152 -12.86 -16.83 -16.47
CA LYS A 152 -12.31 -15.57 -16.98
C LYS A 152 -10.97 -15.19 -16.36
N HIS A 153 -10.78 -15.44 -15.06
CA HIS A 153 -9.65 -14.90 -14.31
C HIS A 153 -8.60 -15.94 -13.91
N LEU A 154 -8.90 -17.25 -13.91
CA LEU A 154 -7.93 -18.28 -13.52
C LEU A 154 -7.37 -19.07 -14.70
N LYS A 155 -8.15 -19.27 -15.78
CA LYS A 155 -7.68 -20.01 -16.96
C LYS A 155 -6.61 -19.21 -17.72
N LEU A 156 -5.38 -19.73 -17.76
CA LEU A 156 -4.29 -19.20 -18.58
C LEU A 156 -4.35 -19.80 -19.99
N THR A 157 -4.33 -18.95 -21.01
CA THR A 157 -4.21 -19.38 -22.40
C THR A 157 -2.74 -19.68 -22.76
N ILE A 158 -2.50 -20.48 -23.79
CA ILE A 158 -1.13 -20.78 -24.28
C ILE A 158 -0.37 -19.49 -24.59
N TYR A 159 -1.05 -18.51 -25.21
CA TYR A 159 -0.48 -17.18 -25.47
C TYR A 159 -0.08 -16.45 -24.18
N GLU A 160 -0.95 -16.42 -23.16
CA GLU A 160 -0.64 -15.80 -21.87
C GLU A 160 0.55 -16.48 -21.18
N ILE A 161 0.66 -17.81 -21.26
CA ILE A 161 1.79 -18.57 -20.70
C ILE A 161 3.09 -18.21 -21.42
N ALA A 162 3.08 -18.18 -22.75
CA ALA A 162 4.25 -17.80 -23.55
C ALA A 162 4.70 -16.37 -23.24
N LEU A 163 3.75 -15.42 -23.17
CA LEU A 163 4.04 -14.03 -22.82
C LEU A 163 4.54 -13.89 -21.37
N ALA A 164 3.98 -14.64 -20.43
CA ALA A 164 4.44 -14.67 -19.04
C ALA A 164 5.87 -15.18 -18.94
N GLY A 165 6.21 -16.25 -19.67
CA GLY A 165 7.57 -16.79 -19.77
C GLY A 165 8.57 -15.78 -20.33
N LEU A 166 8.19 -15.05 -21.40
CA LEU A 166 9.02 -14.00 -21.99
C LEU A 166 9.25 -12.85 -20.99
N LEU A 167 8.20 -12.34 -20.36
CA LEU A 167 8.30 -11.28 -19.36
C LEU A 167 9.10 -11.72 -18.13
N LEU A 168 8.95 -12.96 -17.68
CA LEU A 168 9.74 -13.56 -16.61
C LEU A 168 11.22 -13.61 -16.98
N GLY A 169 11.56 -14.05 -18.19
CA GLY A 169 12.93 -14.03 -18.70
C GLY A 169 13.53 -12.62 -18.70
N MET A 170 12.78 -11.63 -19.21
CA MET A 170 13.22 -10.22 -19.19
C MET A 170 13.37 -9.69 -17.77
N HIS A 171 12.47 -10.05 -16.85
CA HIS A 171 12.57 -9.71 -15.43
C HIS A 171 13.89 -10.26 -14.86
N MET A 172 14.21 -11.53 -15.09
CA MET A 172 15.43 -12.17 -14.57
C MET A 172 16.71 -11.53 -15.15
N ILE A 173 16.72 -11.24 -16.45
CA ILE A 173 17.82 -10.49 -17.10
C ILE A 173 17.97 -9.11 -16.47
N SER A 174 16.86 -8.38 -16.29
CA SER A 174 16.89 -7.04 -15.68
C SER A 174 17.42 -7.07 -14.24
N PHE A 175 17.06 -8.09 -13.47
CA PHE A 175 17.54 -8.27 -12.10
C PHE A 175 19.05 -8.52 -12.05
N LYS A 176 19.60 -9.28 -13.00
CA LYS A 176 21.01 -9.65 -13.00
C LYS A 176 21.91 -8.56 -13.60
N PHE A 177 21.49 -7.97 -14.72
CA PHE A 177 22.34 -7.11 -15.54
C PHE A 177 22.00 -5.62 -15.43
N ILE A 178 20.73 -5.27 -15.24
CA ILE A 178 20.25 -3.88 -15.22
C ILE A 178 20.08 -3.42 -13.78
N THR A 179 21.08 -3.69 -12.94
CA THR A 179 21.14 -3.13 -11.60
C THR A 179 22.30 -2.19 -11.47
N ILE A 180 21.99 -0.89 -11.42
CA ILE A 180 22.98 0.15 -11.21
C ILE A 180 23.26 0.21 -9.71
N ASN A 181 24.48 -0.16 -9.32
CA ASN A 181 24.95 -0.09 -7.95
C ASN A 181 25.72 1.21 -7.75
N PHE A 182 25.07 2.24 -7.21
CA PHE A 182 25.80 3.42 -6.73
C PHE A 182 26.45 3.07 -5.39
N SER A 183 27.78 2.95 -5.40
CA SER A 183 28.67 2.85 -4.23
C SER A 183 28.27 1.84 -3.14
N GLY A 184 27.55 0.77 -3.50
CA GLY A 184 27.04 -0.25 -2.57
C GLY A 184 25.88 0.22 -1.66
N LEU A 185 25.56 1.51 -1.64
CA LEU A 185 24.48 2.09 -0.84
C LEU A 185 23.12 2.02 -1.56
N MET A 186 23.13 2.04 -2.90
CA MET A 186 21.90 2.16 -3.68
C MET A 186 21.94 1.26 -4.91
N ARG A 187 21.17 0.17 -4.85
CA ARG A 187 20.88 -0.70 -6.01
C ARG A 187 19.57 -0.26 -6.65
N VAL A 188 19.66 0.32 -7.85
CA VAL A 188 18.51 0.66 -8.68
C VAL A 188 18.28 -0.50 -9.65
N GLY A 189 17.16 -1.20 -9.53
CA GLY A 189 16.81 -2.30 -10.43
C GLY A 189 15.45 -2.07 -11.08
N VAL A 190 15.32 -2.47 -12.34
CA VAL A 190 14.10 -2.25 -13.15
C VAL A 190 13.02 -3.31 -12.89
N THR A 191 13.23 -4.21 -11.92
CA THR A 191 12.34 -5.34 -11.62
C THR A 191 10.91 -4.94 -11.29
N PHE A 192 10.72 -3.79 -10.62
CA PHE A 192 9.39 -3.27 -10.29
C PHE A 192 8.57 -2.91 -11.53
N VAL A 193 9.21 -2.54 -12.65
CA VAL A 193 8.51 -2.31 -13.92
C VAL A 193 7.81 -3.58 -14.40
N PHE A 194 8.50 -4.72 -14.34
CA PHE A 194 7.92 -6.00 -14.73
C PHE A 194 6.79 -6.43 -13.80
N MET A 195 6.90 -6.16 -12.50
CA MET A 195 5.79 -6.40 -11.56
C MET A 195 4.54 -5.59 -11.92
N MET A 196 4.70 -4.32 -12.29
CA MET A 196 3.60 -3.49 -12.79
C MET A 196 3.05 -4.05 -14.11
N LEU A 197 3.90 -4.44 -15.05
CA LEU A 197 3.48 -5.05 -16.31
C LEU A 197 2.67 -6.35 -16.10
N TYR A 198 3.02 -7.19 -15.12
CA TYR A 198 2.23 -8.38 -14.80
C TYR A 198 0.80 -8.01 -14.42
N GLY A 199 0.61 -6.96 -13.61
CA GLY A 199 -0.72 -6.48 -13.24
C GLY A 199 -1.47 -5.81 -14.40
N LEU A 200 -0.77 -5.07 -15.26
CA LEU A 200 -1.38 -4.45 -16.44
C LEU A 200 -1.85 -5.49 -17.47
N ILE A 201 -1.07 -6.54 -17.69
CA ILE A 201 -1.30 -7.51 -18.76
C ILE A 201 -2.24 -8.63 -18.28
N PHE A 202 -1.87 -9.31 -17.19
CA PHE A 202 -2.55 -10.53 -16.73
C PHE A 202 -3.67 -10.27 -15.71
N GLY A 203 -3.81 -9.02 -15.25
CA GLY A 203 -4.77 -8.67 -14.20
C GLY A 203 -4.30 -9.07 -12.81
N PRO A 204 -5.20 -9.07 -11.81
CA PRO A 204 -4.80 -9.11 -10.41
C PRO A 204 -4.34 -10.51 -10.00
N ILE A 205 -5.13 -11.56 -10.26
CA ILE A 205 -4.83 -12.91 -9.75
C ILE A 205 -3.65 -13.54 -10.50
N LYS A 206 -3.75 -13.65 -11.83
CA LYS A 206 -2.69 -14.25 -12.67
C LYS A 206 -1.39 -13.45 -12.55
N GLY A 207 -1.49 -12.12 -12.58
CA GLY A 207 -0.33 -11.24 -12.45
C GLY A 207 0.34 -11.38 -11.10
N SER A 208 -0.40 -11.43 -9.99
CA SER A 208 0.17 -11.64 -8.66
C SER A 208 0.86 -12.99 -8.56
N PHE A 209 0.27 -14.05 -9.11
CA PHE A 209 0.88 -15.38 -9.15
C PHE A 209 2.22 -15.38 -9.91
N ILE A 210 2.24 -14.81 -11.12
CA ILE A 210 3.47 -14.68 -11.92
C ILE A 210 4.51 -13.80 -11.21
N ALA A 211 4.08 -12.72 -10.54
CA ALA A 211 4.98 -11.83 -9.81
C ALA A 211 5.66 -12.53 -8.62
N ILE A 212 4.94 -13.38 -7.87
CA ILE A 212 5.51 -14.20 -6.80
C ILE A 212 6.55 -15.18 -7.38
N ILE A 213 6.20 -15.85 -8.49
CA ILE A 213 7.13 -16.75 -9.17
C ILE A 213 8.40 -16.00 -9.58
N ALA A 214 8.25 -14.82 -10.19
CA ALA A 214 9.38 -13.97 -10.59
C ALA A 214 10.26 -13.58 -9.39
N ASP A 215 9.65 -13.13 -8.30
CA ASP A 215 10.37 -12.76 -7.07
C ASP A 215 11.18 -13.95 -6.51
N ASN A 216 10.56 -15.13 -6.42
CA ASN A 216 11.23 -16.35 -5.99
C ASN A 216 12.40 -16.75 -6.91
N PHE A 217 12.26 -16.61 -8.22
CA PHE A 217 13.35 -16.87 -9.16
C PHE A 217 14.50 -15.86 -9.01
N THR A 218 14.19 -14.58 -8.76
CA THR A 218 15.25 -13.59 -8.49
C THR A 218 15.99 -13.88 -7.18
N LEU A 219 15.29 -14.36 -6.15
CA LEU A 219 15.91 -14.81 -4.91
C LEU A 219 16.80 -16.03 -5.14
N LEU A 220 16.31 -17.02 -5.89
CA LEU A 220 17.06 -18.22 -6.26
C LEU A 220 18.38 -17.89 -6.97
N ILE A 221 18.35 -16.98 -7.95
CA ILE A 221 19.54 -16.56 -8.71
C ILE A 221 20.46 -15.64 -7.90
N GLY A 222 19.87 -14.78 -7.07
CA GLY A 222 20.61 -13.73 -6.38
C GLY A 222 21.34 -14.21 -5.15
N VAL A 223 20.57 -14.60 -4.13
CA VAL A 223 21.07 -14.76 -2.75
C VAL A 223 20.72 -16.13 -2.16
N GLY A 224 19.97 -16.95 -2.91
CA GLY A 224 19.49 -18.28 -2.54
C GLY A 224 18.15 -18.26 -1.79
N PHE A 225 17.43 -19.40 -1.85
CA PHE A 225 16.11 -19.57 -1.20
C PHE A 225 16.12 -19.41 0.33
N GLY A 226 17.26 -19.60 0.99
CA GLY A 226 17.38 -19.53 2.45
C GLY A 226 17.08 -18.14 3.06
N ARG A 227 16.91 -17.10 2.23
CA ARG A 227 16.58 -15.74 2.66
C ARG A 227 15.15 -15.32 2.31
N TRP A 228 14.29 -16.28 1.95
CA TRP A 228 12.89 -16.01 1.66
C TRP A 228 12.13 -15.51 2.88
N MET A 229 11.30 -14.48 2.69
CA MET A 229 10.49 -13.86 3.74
C MET A 229 9.15 -13.43 3.17
N TRP A 230 8.07 -13.74 3.88
CA TRP A 230 6.72 -13.34 3.47
C TRP A 230 6.58 -11.80 3.42
N GLU A 231 7.32 -11.08 4.26
CA GLU A 231 7.35 -9.61 4.26
C GLU A 231 7.86 -9.03 2.92
N TYR A 232 8.74 -9.74 2.22
CA TYR A 232 9.17 -9.36 0.87
C TYR A 232 8.22 -9.92 -0.20
N ALA A 233 7.75 -11.16 -0.03
CA ALA A 233 6.87 -11.82 -1.00
C ALA A 233 5.52 -11.11 -1.21
N ILE A 234 5.04 -10.34 -0.22
CA ILE A 234 3.80 -9.55 -0.36
C ILE A 234 3.96 -8.31 -1.25
N ILE A 235 5.19 -7.79 -1.41
CA ILE A 235 5.45 -6.58 -2.20
C ILE A 235 5.07 -6.78 -3.68
N PRO A 236 5.56 -7.82 -4.40
CA PRO A 236 5.16 -8.08 -5.77
C PRO A 236 3.64 -8.22 -5.95
N ILE A 237 2.98 -8.92 -5.01
CA ILE A 237 1.52 -9.10 -5.02
C ILE A 237 0.83 -7.75 -4.93
N GLY A 238 1.20 -6.95 -3.94
CA GLY A 238 0.64 -5.64 -3.69
C GLY A 238 0.80 -4.66 -4.86
N ILE A 239 1.97 -4.68 -5.51
CA ILE A 239 2.25 -3.88 -6.71
C ILE A 239 1.32 -4.28 -7.85
N VAL A 240 1.15 -5.58 -8.11
CA VAL A 240 0.25 -6.08 -9.16
C VAL A 240 -1.20 -5.67 -8.87
N LEU A 241 -1.67 -5.88 -7.65
CA LEU A 241 -3.04 -5.54 -7.26
C LEU A 241 -3.31 -4.04 -7.43
N MET A 242 -2.42 -3.19 -6.95
CA MET A 242 -2.54 -1.74 -7.14
C MET A 242 -2.53 -1.37 -8.62
N THR A 243 -1.61 -1.93 -9.39
CA THR A 243 -1.51 -1.64 -10.82
C THR A 243 -2.78 -2.04 -11.58
N CYS A 244 -3.34 -3.21 -11.27
CA CYS A 244 -4.58 -3.67 -11.86
C CYS A 244 -5.77 -2.78 -11.48
N SER A 245 -5.91 -2.42 -10.20
CA SER A 245 -7.00 -1.54 -9.74
C SER A 245 -6.97 -0.19 -10.45
N PHE A 246 -5.77 0.34 -10.72
CA PHE A 246 -5.57 1.64 -11.35
C PHE A 246 -5.61 1.59 -12.88
N LYS A 247 -5.48 0.40 -13.49
CA LYS A 247 -5.64 0.22 -14.94
C LYS A 247 -6.96 0.79 -15.46
N HIS A 248 -8.03 0.70 -14.66
CA HIS A 248 -9.33 1.26 -15.01
C HIS A 248 -9.30 2.79 -15.12
N LEU A 249 -8.49 3.45 -14.30
CA LEU A 249 -8.35 4.92 -14.30
C LEU A 249 -7.75 5.44 -15.61
N PHE A 250 -6.91 4.64 -16.28
CA PHE A 250 -6.34 5.03 -17.56
C PHE A 250 -7.38 5.16 -18.68
N LYS A 251 -8.52 4.50 -18.52
CA LYS A 251 -9.62 4.48 -19.50
C LYS A 251 -10.77 5.39 -19.10
N THR A 252 -10.78 5.91 -17.87
CA THR A 252 -11.81 6.84 -17.41
C THR A 252 -11.60 8.20 -18.05
N ASP A 253 -12.63 8.75 -18.68
CA ASP A 253 -12.63 10.11 -19.25
C ASP A 253 -13.48 11.07 -18.41
N GLY A 254 -13.33 12.37 -18.65
CA GLY A 254 -14.12 13.42 -18.02
C GLY A 254 -13.79 13.65 -16.55
N TRP A 255 -14.77 14.19 -15.80
CA TRP A 255 -14.62 14.67 -14.43
C TRP A 255 -14.19 13.59 -13.43
N LEU A 256 -14.59 12.34 -13.64
CA LEU A 256 -14.23 11.20 -12.77
C LEU A 256 -12.72 10.93 -12.74
N TRP A 257 -12.04 11.11 -13.89
CA TRP A 257 -10.60 11.00 -13.95
C TRP A 257 -9.93 12.09 -13.09
N TRP A 258 -10.42 13.34 -13.17
CA TRP A 258 -9.89 14.45 -12.37
C TRP A 258 -10.03 14.20 -10.87
N VAL A 259 -11.23 13.82 -10.43
CA VAL A 259 -11.50 13.53 -9.01
C VAL A 259 -10.58 12.42 -8.53
N THR A 260 -10.39 11.39 -9.34
CA THR A 260 -9.49 10.30 -8.95
C THR A 260 -8.05 10.77 -8.85
N MET A 261 -7.53 11.53 -9.83
CA MET A 261 -6.16 12.04 -9.77
C MET A 261 -5.92 12.95 -8.55
N ILE A 262 -6.89 13.79 -8.20
CA ILE A 262 -6.81 14.62 -6.98
C ILE A 262 -6.77 13.73 -5.73
N MET A 263 -7.70 12.78 -5.62
CA MET A 263 -7.76 11.83 -4.50
C MET A 263 -6.44 11.07 -4.32
N LEU A 264 -5.82 10.63 -5.42
CA LEU A 264 -4.55 9.91 -5.39
C LEU A 264 -3.39 10.78 -4.94
N ASN A 265 -3.32 12.02 -5.40
CA ASN A 265 -2.28 12.95 -4.96
C ASN A 265 -2.47 13.32 -3.47
N VAL A 266 -3.70 13.54 -3.01
CA VAL A 266 -4.00 13.75 -1.58
C VAL A 266 -3.60 12.54 -0.76
N PHE A 267 -4.01 11.33 -1.17
CA PHE A 267 -3.64 10.10 -0.49
C PHE A 267 -2.11 9.93 -0.43
N THR A 268 -1.41 10.24 -1.51
CA THR A 268 0.05 10.20 -1.57
C THR A 268 0.68 11.21 -0.62
N ALA A 269 0.21 12.45 -0.59
CA ALA A 269 0.67 13.47 0.35
C ALA A 269 0.47 13.02 1.80
N LEU A 270 -0.68 12.43 2.11
CA LEU A 270 -0.96 11.86 3.43
C LEU A 270 -0.03 10.70 3.77
N ALA A 271 0.26 9.80 2.83
CA ALA A 271 1.20 8.70 3.03
C ALA A 271 2.63 9.22 3.30
N ILE A 272 3.02 10.32 2.66
CA ILE A 272 4.30 10.99 2.91
C ILE A 272 4.33 11.60 4.32
N VAL A 273 3.29 12.35 4.70
CA VAL A 273 3.16 12.90 6.07
C VAL A 273 3.19 11.78 7.09
N ALA A 274 2.46 10.69 6.87
CA ALA A 274 2.48 9.52 7.75
C ALA A 274 3.89 8.90 7.85
N THR A 275 4.62 8.83 6.74
CA THR A 275 6.01 8.33 6.74
C THR A 275 6.91 9.20 7.62
N VAL A 276 6.77 10.53 7.54
CA VAL A 276 7.55 11.47 8.38
C VAL A 276 7.09 11.42 9.84
N SER A 277 5.78 11.33 10.12
CA SER A 277 5.27 11.19 11.49
C SER A 277 5.79 9.91 12.15
N VAL A 278 5.76 8.79 11.44
CA VAL A 278 6.34 7.51 11.89
C VAL A 278 7.84 7.65 12.15
N ASN A 279 8.56 8.42 11.33
CA ASN A 279 9.98 8.73 11.50
C ASN A 279 10.28 9.44 12.83
N HIS A 280 9.44 10.41 13.22
CA HIS A 280 9.59 11.14 14.47
C HIS A 280 9.30 10.28 15.71
N HIS A 281 8.33 9.36 15.63
CA HIS A 281 7.98 8.50 16.78
C HIS A 281 9.06 7.53 17.18
N PHE A 282 9.84 7.07 16.20
CA PHE A 282 10.86 6.07 16.41
C PHE A 282 12.20 6.67 16.89
N VAL A 283 12.42 7.98 16.94
CA VAL A 283 13.76 8.51 17.29
C VAL A 283 13.73 9.45 18.49
N PHE A 284 14.51 9.10 19.52
CA PHE A 284 14.70 9.87 20.76
C PHE A 284 15.89 10.86 20.69
N ARG A 285 16.61 10.97 19.56
CA ARG A 285 17.78 11.87 19.39
C ARG A 285 17.52 12.94 18.34
N ARG A 286 17.57 14.22 18.76
CA ARG A 286 16.96 15.37 18.08
C ARG A 286 17.77 16.07 16.97
N GLN A 287 19.07 15.81 16.81
CA GLN A 287 19.93 16.73 16.03
C GLN A 287 20.29 16.31 14.60
N MET A 288 20.31 15.02 14.23
CA MET A 288 20.49 14.59 12.84
C MET A 288 19.17 14.41 12.06
N ASP A 289 18.02 14.68 12.69
CA ASP A 289 16.70 14.30 12.17
C ASP A 289 16.14 15.29 11.15
N GLN A 290 16.33 16.59 11.35
CA GLN A 290 15.66 17.61 10.54
C GLN A 290 16.10 17.59 9.08
N ALA A 291 17.38 17.37 8.80
CA ALA A 291 17.90 17.32 7.44
C ALA A 291 17.27 16.18 6.62
N ILE A 292 16.99 15.05 7.25
CA ILE A 292 16.31 13.92 6.60
C ILE A 292 14.88 14.30 6.30
N ASP A 293 14.14 14.86 7.26
CA ASP A 293 12.75 15.26 7.05
C ASP A 293 12.63 16.31 5.93
N TYR A 294 13.54 17.29 5.88
CA TYR A 294 13.64 18.23 4.76
C TYR A 294 13.95 17.55 3.43
N ALA A 295 14.79 16.51 3.40
CA ALA A 295 15.03 15.72 2.19
C ALA A 295 13.76 14.98 1.74
N ILE A 296 12.98 14.41 2.66
CA ILE A 296 11.69 13.76 2.33
C ILE A 296 10.71 14.78 1.76
N TYR A 297 10.54 15.92 2.43
CA TYR A 297 9.61 16.96 2.01
C TYR A 297 10.02 17.60 0.67
N SER A 298 11.30 17.91 0.48
CA SER A 298 11.79 18.50 -0.77
C SER A 298 11.63 17.54 -1.94
N MET A 299 11.99 16.26 -1.80
CA MET A 299 11.81 15.27 -2.86
C MET A 299 10.34 15.04 -3.21
N SER A 300 9.49 14.99 -2.18
CA SER A 300 8.03 14.90 -2.36
C SER A 300 7.48 16.14 -3.06
N GLY A 301 7.95 17.32 -2.67
CA GLY A 301 7.59 18.61 -3.26
C GLY A 301 7.96 18.67 -4.74
N VAL A 302 9.17 18.26 -5.12
CA VAL A 302 9.59 18.18 -6.53
C VAL A 302 8.66 17.29 -7.34
N PHE A 303 8.27 16.13 -6.80
CA PHE A 303 7.33 15.26 -7.50
C PHE A 303 5.95 15.90 -7.67
N ILE A 304 5.42 16.53 -6.61
CA ILE A 304 4.14 17.25 -6.67
C ILE A 304 4.20 18.39 -7.70
N VAL A 305 5.30 19.14 -7.76
CA VAL A 305 5.50 20.19 -8.76
C VAL A 305 5.51 19.61 -10.18
N ILE A 306 6.21 18.50 -10.41
CA ILE A 306 6.20 17.80 -11.71
C ILE A 306 4.78 17.35 -12.09
N GLN A 307 4.02 16.79 -11.14
CA GLN A 307 2.63 16.39 -11.36
C GLN A 307 1.73 17.58 -11.70
N ILE A 308 1.85 18.69 -10.97
CA ILE A 308 1.11 19.93 -11.25
C ILE A 308 1.49 20.48 -12.64
N ALA A 309 2.78 20.45 -13.00
CA ALA A 309 3.24 20.88 -14.32
C ALA A 309 2.62 20.02 -15.43
N LEU A 310 2.74 18.69 -15.36
CA LEU A 310 2.14 17.77 -16.33
C LEU A 310 0.61 17.91 -16.40
N PHE A 311 -0.05 18.11 -15.27
CA PHE A 311 -1.48 18.34 -15.17
C PHE A 311 -1.90 19.65 -15.85
N THR A 312 -1.13 20.72 -15.65
CA THR A 312 -1.34 22.01 -16.31
C THR A 312 -1.12 21.88 -17.82
N THR A 313 -0.06 21.21 -18.25
CA THR A 313 0.19 20.92 -19.67
C THR A 313 -0.94 20.10 -20.29
N PHE A 314 -1.46 19.09 -19.59
CA PHE A 314 -2.62 18.32 -20.06
C PHE A 314 -3.86 19.21 -20.20
N LYS A 315 -4.14 20.08 -19.23
CA LYS A 315 -5.30 20.99 -19.30
C LYS A 315 -5.24 21.92 -20.52
N ILE A 316 -4.05 22.39 -20.88
CA ILE A 316 -3.83 23.28 -22.03
C ILE A 316 -3.89 22.51 -23.35
N THR A 317 -3.13 21.41 -23.46
CA THR A 317 -2.95 20.68 -24.73
C THR A 317 -4.06 19.67 -25.02
N LYS A 318 -4.76 19.19 -23.99
CA LYS A 318 -5.71 18.07 -24.03
C LYS A 318 -5.13 16.81 -24.69
N ASN A 319 -3.81 16.63 -24.65
CA ASN A 319 -3.14 15.49 -25.28
C ASN A 319 -3.30 14.21 -24.42
N ASN A 320 -3.89 13.16 -25.02
CA ASN A 320 -4.10 11.87 -24.36
C ASN A 320 -2.80 11.18 -23.94
N ASP A 321 -1.68 11.43 -24.63
CA ASP A 321 -0.38 10.90 -24.25
C ASP A 321 0.09 11.50 -22.92
N ILE A 322 -0.14 12.79 -22.70
CA ILE A 322 0.19 13.46 -21.44
C ILE A 322 -0.73 12.95 -20.32
N LYS A 323 -2.03 12.76 -20.60
CA LYS A 323 -2.97 12.13 -19.67
C LYS A 323 -2.46 10.77 -19.21
N GLN A 324 -1.96 9.97 -20.14
CA GLN A 324 -1.44 8.63 -19.87
C GLN A 324 -0.13 8.67 -19.06
N ILE A 325 0.81 9.55 -19.44
CA ILE A 325 2.05 9.78 -18.69
C ILE A 325 1.73 10.21 -17.26
N LEU A 326 0.80 11.15 -17.08
CA LEU A 326 0.37 11.61 -15.76
C LEU A 326 -0.20 10.45 -14.95
N SER A 327 -1.14 9.69 -15.52
CA SER A 327 -1.82 8.60 -14.81
C SER A 327 -0.86 7.49 -14.40
N ILE A 328 0.03 7.05 -15.32
CA ILE A 328 1.05 6.04 -15.03
C ILE A 328 2.07 6.59 -14.03
N GLY A 329 2.51 7.84 -14.18
CA GLY A 329 3.45 8.47 -13.26
C GLY A 329 2.92 8.58 -11.83
N THR A 330 1.65 8.95 -11.65
CA THR A 330 1.00 8.96 -10.33
C THR A 330 0.91 7.56 -9.73
N LEU A 331 0.54 6.54 -10.53
CA LEU A 331 0.52 5.15 -10.07
C LEU A 331 1.91 4.67 -9.62
N VAL A 332 2.94 4.91 -10.44
CA VAL A 332 4.33 4.53 -10.14
C VAL A 332 4.77 5.15 -8.82
N PHE A 333 4.50 6.43 -8.63
CA PHE A 333 4.90 7.12 -7.41
C PHE A 333 4.13 6.64 -6.18
N LEU A 334 2.83 6.38 -6.32
CA LEU A 334 2.03 5.79 -5.25
C LEU A 334 2.58 4.42 -4.82
N ILE A 335 2.95 3.57 -5.78
CA ILE A 335 3.61 2.29 -5.51
C ILE A 335 4.94 2.49 -4.77
N ILE A 336 5.75 3.47 -5.20
CA ILE A 336 7.02 3.79 -4.54
C ILE A 336 6.78 4.21 -3.08
N VAL A 337 5.84 5.11 -2.82
CA VAL A 337 5.56 5.57 -1.44
C VAL A 337 5.08 4.41 -0.55
N ILE A 338 4.09 3.64 -0.99
CA ILE A 338 3.53 2.56 -0.15
C ILE A 338 4.53 1.42 0.01
N TRP A 339 4.98 0.83 -1.08
CA TRP A 339 5.75 -0.41 -1.04
C TRP A 339 7.24 -0.20 -0.82
N ILE A 340 7.79 0.91 -1.30
CA ILE A 340 9.23 1.18 -1.19
C ILE A 340 9.55 2.05 0.02
N TRP A 341 8.78 3.10 0.32
CA TRP A 341 9.09 3.99 1.46
C TRP A 341 8.55 3.46 2.77
N ILE A 342 7.30 3.00 2.82
CA ILE A 342 6.71 2.53 4.08
C ILE A 342 7.07 1.07 4.34
N TRP A 343 6.69 0.18 3.43
CA TRP A 343 6.84 -1.26 3.67
C TRP A 343 8.30 -1.75 3.53
N GLY A 344 9.06 -1.18 2.58
CA GLY A 344 10.45 -1.57 2.30
C GLY A 344 11.39 -1.52 3.52
N PRO A 345 11.45 -0.43 4.31
CA PRO A 345 12.23 -0.37 5.54
C PRO A 345 11.77 -1.38 6.59
N ILE A 346 10.46 -1.58 6.76
CA ILE A 346 9.90 -2.55 7.71
C ILE A 346 10.40 -3.96 7.38
N ALA A 347 10.21 -4.39 6.12
CA ALA A 347 10.67 -5.69 5.65
C ALA A 347 12.19 -5.86 5.82
N TYR A 348 12.96 -4.80 5.58
CA TYR A 348 14.42 -4.82 5.74
C TYR A 348 14.87 -4.97 7.20
N ILE A 349 14.21 -4.30 8.13
CA ILE A 349 14.52 -4.44 9.56
C ILE A 349 14.23 -5.86 10.02
N HIS A 350 13.08 -6.43 9.63
CA HIS A 350 12.77 -7.84 9.90
C HIS A 350 13.80 -8.78 9.27
N TYR A 351 14.27 -8.48 8.07
CA TYR A 351 15.34 -9.24 7.43
C TYR A 351 16.63 -9.20 8.23
N LEU A 352 17.05 -8.03 8.71
CA LEU A 352 18.24 -7.90 9.55
C LEU A 352 18.05 -8.63 10.90
N GLN A 353 16.86 -8.60 11.49
CA GLN A 353 16.56 -9.36 12.70
C GLN A 353 16.66 -10.88 12.47
N ARG A 354 16.21 -11.37 11.31
CA ARG A 354 16.21 -12.80 10.98
C ARG A 354 17.57 -13.31 10.50
N PHE A 355 18.28 -12.54 9.68
CA PHE A 355 19.47 -12.99 8.94
C PHE A 355 20.72 -12.11 9.14
N GLY A 356 20.62 -11.04 9.94
CA GLY A 356 21.75 -10.15 10.21
C GLY A 356 22.83 -10.79 11.08
N ARG A 357 24.03 -10.17 11.06
CA ARG A 357 25.20 -10.66 11.81
C ARG A 357 24.96 -10.73 13.33
N HIS A 358 24.14 -9.82 13.86
CA HIS A 358 23.82 -9.73 15.29
C HIS A 358 22.48 -10.40 15.65
N LYS A 359 22.12 -11.51 14.98
CA LYS A 359 20.89 -12.26 15.26
C LYS A 359 20.75 -12.70 16.73
N ALA A 360 21.87 -12.87 17.43
CA ALA A 360 21.90 -13.33 18.83
C ALA A 360 21.68 -12.20 19.86
N THR A 361 21.59 -10.94 19.44
CA THR A 361 21.43 -9.80 20.35
C THR A 361 20.03 -9.19 20.17
N PRO A 362 19.05 -9.57 21.01
CA PRO A 362 17.70 -9.03 20.96
C PRO A 362 17.74 -7.50 21.02
N GLY A 363 17.05 -6.84 20.09
CA GLY A 363 16.95 -5.38 20.05
C GLY A 363 18.10 -4.65 19.34
N TYR A 364 19.15 -5.35 18.87
CA TYR A 364 20.22 -4.72 18.10
C TYR A 364 19.65 -4.01 16.85
N TYR A 365 18.88 -4.73 16.04
CA TYR A 365 18.15 -4.16 14.91
C TYR A 365 16.79 -3.61 15.36
N SER A 366 16.81 -2.52 16.12
CA SER A 366 15.59 -1.81 16.53
C SER A 366 15.04 -0.94 15.40
N TYR A 367 13.72 -0.78 15.35
CA TYR A 367 13.05 0.14 14.43
C TYR A 367 13.56 1.57 14.55
N ASN A 368 13.79 2.00 15.80
CA ASN A 368 14.30 3.32 16.15
C ASN A 368 15.64 3.65 15.49
N ALA A 369 16.57 2.69 15.46
CA ALA A 369 17.90 2.92 14.90
C ALA A 369 17.93 2.71 13.37
N PHE A 370 17.24 1.68 12.87
CA PHE A 370 17.47 1.20 11.50
C PHE A 370 16.43 1.65 10.47
N TYR A 371 15.26 2.14 10.89
CA TYR A 371 14.23 2.60 9.94
C TYR A 371 14.73 3.75 9.08
N LYS A 372 15.38 4.75 9.68
CA LYS A 372 15.98 5.89 8.96
C LYS A 372 17.07 5.46 7.99
N THR A 373 18.04 4.68 8.47
CA THR A 373 19.14 4.16 7.65
C THR A 373 18.63 3.40 6.43
N ALA A 374 17.53 2.68 6.59
CA ALA A 374 16.90 1.94 5.51
C ALA A 374 16.06 2.86 4.60
N LEU A 375 15.34 3.84 5.15
CA LEU A 375 14.45 4.74 4.41
C LEU A 375 15.21 5.72 3.51
N ILE A 376 16.26 6.38 4.03
CA ILE A 376 17.00 7.44 3.32
C ILE A 376 17.45 7.03 1.91
N PRO A 377 18.20 5.93 1.70
CA PRO A 377 18.63 5.56 0.35
C PRO A 377 17.46 5.23 -0.57
N ARG A 378 16.30 4.83 -0.02
CA ARG A 378 15.10 4.55 -0.81
C ARG A 378 14.34 5.79 -1.24
N ILE A 379 14.44 6.88 -0.49
CA ILE A 379 13.88 8.18 -0.85
C ILE A 379 14.79 8.86 -1.87
N LEU A 380 16.10 8.87 -1.60
CA LEU A 380 17.09 9.52 -2.47
C LEU A 380 17.10 8.96 -3.90
N LYS A 381 16.75 7.69 -4.09
CA LYS A 381 16.66 7.07 -5.42
C LYS A 381 15.37 7.40 -6.18
N THR A 382 14.30 7.83 -5.50
CA THR A 382 12.98 8.00 -6.12
C THR A 382 12.97 8.97 -7.30
N PRO A 383 13.63 10.15 -7.26
CA PRO A 383 13.61 11.10 -8.38
C PRO A 383 14.25 10.54 -9.65
N ILE A 384 15.15 9.57 -9.54
CA ILE A 384 15.78 8.91 -10.68
C ILE A 384 14.90 7.74 -11.14
N ILE A 385 14.42 6.94 -10.20
CA ILE A 385 13.67 5.71 -10.48
C ILE A 385 12.28 5.99 -11.07
N ALA A 386 11.53 6.94 -10.49
CA ALA A 386 10.13 7.15 -10.88
C ALA A 386 9.99 7.61 -12.36
N PRO A 387 10.81 8.55 -12.87
CA PRO A 387 10.79 8.91 -14.28
C PRO A 387 11.19 7.75 -15.19
N ILE A 388 12.24 6.99 -14.84
CA ILE A 388 12.67 5.83 -15.62
C ILE A 388 11.55 4.79 -15.72
N TYR A 389 10.89 4.48 -14.60
CA TYR A 389 9.78 3.52 -14.60
C TYR A 389 8.61 4.02 -15.44
N THR A 390 8.27 5.31 -15.33
CA THR A 390 7.19 5.91 -16.13
C THR A 390 7.53 5.88 -17.62
N ALA A 391 8.77 6.23 -17.98
CA ALA A 391 9.25 6.24 -19.36
C ALA A 391 9.25 4.85 -20.01
N ILE A 392 9.49 3.79 -19.24
CA ILE A 392 9.41 2.41 -19.74
C ILE A 392 7.95 1.92 -19.78
N LEU A 393 7.15 2.23 -18.76
CA LEU A 393 5.78 1.73 -18.65
C LEU A 393 4.81 2.34 -19.66
N VAL A 394 4.95 3.62 -20.01
CA VAL A 394 4.07 4.28 -20.97
C VAL A 394 4.07 3.57 -22.34
N PRO A 395 5.21 3.38 -23.02
CA PRO A 395 5.23 2.66 -24.30
C PRO A 395 4.87 1.19 -24.13
N ALA A 396 5.34 0.53 -23.06
CA ALA A 396 5.02 -0.88 -22.81
C ALA A 396 3.51 -1.10 -22.64
N TYR A 397 2.83 -0.23 -21.89
CA TYR A 397 1.37 -0.28 -21.74
C TYR A 397 0.66 -0.08 -23.09
N LYS A 398 1.09 0.88 -23.91
CA LYS A 398 0.51 1.10 -25.26
C LYS A 398 0.59 -0.16 -26.12
N VAL A 399 1.75 -0.79 -26.18
CA VAL A 399 1.97 -2.04 -26.94
C VAL A 399 1.11 -3.18 -26.39
N CYS A 400 1.02 -3.30 -25.07
CA CYS A 400 0.19 -4.31 -24.42
C CYS A 400 -1.30 -4.11 -24.73
N GLU A 401 -1.77 -2.86 -24.68
CA GLU A 401 -3.17 -2.54 -24.98
C GLU A 401 -3.52 -2.87 -26.44
N MET A 402 -2.64 -2.57 -27.39
CA MET A 402 -2.82 -2.93 -28.80
C MET A 402 -2.90 -4.46 -28.98
N SER A 403 -2.02 -5.19 -28.31
CA SER A 403 -1.97 -6.66 -28.40
C SER A 403 -3.25 -7.28 -27.85
N VAL A 404 -3.70 -6.86 -26.67
CA VAL A 404 -4.93 -7.36 -26.05
C VAL A 404 -6.15 -7.07 -26.94
N LYS A 405 -6.27 -5.85 -27.48
CA LYS A 405 -7.37 -5.50 -28.40
C LYS A 405 -7.40 -6.38 -29.65
N LYS A 406 -6.23 -6.76 -30.18
CA LYS A 406 -6.12 -7.63 -31.37
C LYS A 406 -6.55 -9.07 -31.06
N PHE A 407 -6.20 -9.60 -29.89
CA PHE A 407 -6.55 -10.97 -29.51
C PHE A 407 -8.01 -11.11 -29.04
N ASP A 408 -8.55 -10.13 -28.31
CA ASP A 408 -9.95 -10.17 -27.88
C ASP A 408 -10.93 -10.04 -29.07
N LYS A 409 -10.55 -9.34 -30.15
CA LYS A 409 -11.31 -9.27 -31.41
C LYS A 409 -11.40 -10.59 -32.17
N ASN A 410 -10.55 -11.57 -31.87
CA ASN A 410 -10.59 -12.90 -32.49
C ASN A 410 -11.31 -13.93 -31.60
N LYS A 411 -11.84 -13.50 -30.45
CA LYS A 411 -12.52 -14.36 -29.47
C LYS A 411 -14.04 -14.21 -29.48
N TYR A 412 -14.55 -13.30 -30.32
CA TYR A 412 -15.95 -13.02 -30.67
C TYR A 412 -15.98 -12.62 -32.14
#